data_AF-A0A1E4CBN7-F1
#
_entry.id   AF-A0A1E4CBN7-F1
#
_cell.length_a   1.000
_cell.length_b   1.000
_cell.length_c   1.000
_cell.angle_alpha   90.00
_cell.angle_beta   90.00
_cell.angle_gamma   90.00
#
_symmetry.space_group_name_H-M   'P 1'
#
loop_
_entity.id
_entity.type
_entity.pdbx_description
1 polymer ?
#
loop_
_entity_poly.entity_id
_entity_poly.type
_entity_poly.pdbx_seq_one_letter_code
_entity_poly.pdbx_strand_id
1 'polypeptide(L)'
;MIVEPLVLHHARKTTLLGLREAFTALPPSPPPLSFAEYSTLPTSERAAYDQARDDFLHLTLRVPTPEQDIGARILAKLIASNPRRKNSRRGLMISAPMFYGKTELALLLARSTEQSHAARHPDYVDRGEVPVVWTEMTDHSTGKALLAQIIEFLAPTVSVPLHANTDRLRKMAVDMLQTHRTKLLVIDEAHRLGGSEPSSVIKALQNESSATVLLVGIDLGGGKAFGSREGLQVRMRCDMVTLRKTDFKADEGRVLWHRWVAVFDRNLPLCGHVPGLLTRNAAVLHKAAAGQLSVLAMIVERLVAATLDDTARRNERVTRQRLYAVLDDLRYTTPVRHKITLDDLHEENLDEAA
;
A
#
# COMPACT_ATOMS: atom_id res chain seq x y z
N MET A 1 12.36 29.02 -6.28
CA MET A 1 12.75 27.59 -6.33
C MET A 1 11.74 26.88 -7.20
N ILE A 2 12.15 26.15 -8.25
CA ILE A 2 11.17 25.51 -9.14
C ILE A 2 10.89 24.11 -8.58
N VAL A 3 9.81 23.99 -7.81
CA VAL A 3 9.20 22.70 -7.49
C VAL A 3 8.13 22.46 -8.56
N GLU A 4 8.37 21.49 -9.43
CA GLU A 4 7.40 21.11 -10.45
C GLU A 4 6.26 20.33 -9.79
N PRO A 5 4.99 20.77 -9.95
CA PRO A 5 3.86 20.02 -9.43
C PRO A 5 3.78 18.63 -10.06
N LEU A 6 3.52 17.61 -9.23
CA LEU A 6 3.25 16.27 -9.73
C LEU A 6 1.93 16.27 -10.50
N VAL A 7 1.95 15.82 -11.75
CA VAL A 7 0.73 15.63 -12.55
C VAL A 7 0.29 14.17 -12.44
N LEU A 8 -0.89 13.96 -11.89
CA LEU A 8 -1.56 12.66 -11.84
C LEU A 8 -2.65 12.61 -12.90
N HIS A 9 -2.68 11.54 -13.68
CA HIS A 9 -3.72 11.24 -14.67
C HIS A 9 -4.92 10.53 -14.05
N HIS A 10 -4.86 10.20 -12.76
CA HIS A 10 -5.91 9.56 -11.97
C HIS A 10 -6.46 8.28 -12.62
N ALA A 11 -5.61 7.55 -13.35
CA ALA A 11 -6.01 6.30 -13.97
C ALA A 11 -6.15 5.23 -12.88
N ARG A 12 -7.18 4.37 -13.01
CA ARG A 12 -7.43 3.31 -12.01
C ARG A 12 -6.30 2.28 -12.06
N LYS A 13 -5.83 1.80 -10.90
CA LYS A 13 -4.82 0.72 -10.81
C LYS A 13 -5.24 -0.60 -11.48
N THR A 14 -6.54 -0.78 -11.78
CA THR A 14 -7.09 -1.89 -12.58
C THR A 14 -6.94 -1.68 -14.09
N THR A 15 -6.12 -0.72 -14.50
CA THR A 15 -5.67 -0.49 -15.88
C THR A 15 -4.15 -0.48 -15.92
N LEU A 16 -3.54 -0.88 -17.04
CA LEU A 16 -2.08 -0.87 -17.17
C LEU A 16 -1.48 0.52 -16.94
N LEU A 17 -2.10 1.56 -17.51
CA LEU A 17 -1.67 2.96 -17.36
C LEU A 17 -1.70 3.39 -15.89
N GLY A 18 -2.84 3.19 -15.22
CA GLY A 18 -2.99 3.57 -13.81
C GLY A 18 -2.12 2.77 -12.86
N LEU A 19 -1.87 1.48 -13.14
CA LEU A 19 -0.95 0.68 -12.34
C LEU A 19 0.49 1.19 -12.45
N ARG A 20 0.94 1.50 -13.67
CA ARG A 20 2.29 2.05 -13.89
C ARG A 20 2.44 3.45 -13.31
N GLU A 21 1.42 4.29 -13.43
CA GLU A 21 1.37 5.58 -12.72
C GLU A 21 1.56 5.38 -11.21
N ALA A 22 0.83 4.45 -10.58
CA ALA A 22 1.00 4.14 -9.16
C ALA A 22 2.40 3.61 -8.80
N PHE A 23 3.15 3.04 -9.74
CA PHE A 23 4.54 2.61 -9.51
C PHE A 23 5.54 3.75 -9.60
N THR A 24 5.26 4.79 -10.39
CA THR A 24 6.21 5.86 -10.72
C THR A 24 5.88 7.20 -10.08
N ALA A 25 4.62 7.43 -9.67
CA ALA A 25 4.15 8.64 -8.98
C ALA A 25 4.63 8.66 -7.52
N LEU A 26 5.96 8.68 -7.34
CA LEU A 26 6.66 8.70 -6.07
C LEU A 26 7.52 9.97 -6.06
N PRO A 27 6.93 11.14 -5.78
CA PRO A 27 7.65 12.40 -5.78
C PRO A 27 8.81 12.33 -4.78
N PRO A 28 9.96 12.96 -5.10
CA PRO A 28 11.10 12.99 -4.20
C PRO A 28 10.77 13.81 -2.94
N SER A 29 11.63 13.70 -1.92
CA SER A 29 11.56 14.59 -0.77
C SER A 29 11.68 16.05 -1.24
N PRO A 30 10.76 16.94 -0.84
CA PRO A 30 10.84 18.35 -1.14
C PRO A 30 12.14 18.96 -0.59
N PRO A 31 12.69 20.01 -1.25
CA PRO A 31 13.90 20.67 -0.77
C PRO A 31 13.70 21.21 0.65
N PRO A 32 14.62 20.97 1.59
CA PRO A 32 14.47 21.45 2.95
C PRO A 32 14.53 22.98 2.99
N LEU A 33 13.51 23.61 3.58
CA LEU A 33 13.47 25.04 3.82
C LEU A 33 13.33 25.33 5.31
N SER A 34 13.96 26.40 5.77
CA SER A 34 13.57 27.08 7.00
C SER A 34 12.24 27.83 6.78
N PHE A 35 11.53 28.09 7.87
CA PHE A 35 10.28 28.86 7.77
C PHE A 35 10.52 30.31 7.30
N ALA A 36 11.70 30.86 7.58
CA ALA A 36 12.10 32.19 7.10
C ALA A 36 12.22 32.20 5.57
N GLU A 37 12.93 31.23 4.99
CA GLU A 37 13.04 31.09 3.52
C GLU A 37 11.67 30.88 2.88
N TYR A 38 10.85 29.97 3.43
CA TYR A 38 9.48 29.75 2.97
C TYR A 38 8.65 31.05 2.96
N SER A 39 8.78 31.89 3.99
CA SER A 39 8.04 33.15 4.11
C SER A 39 8.44 34.18 3.05
N THR A 40 9.67 34.11 2.52
CA THR A 40 10.14 34.99 1.45
C THR A 40 9.65 34.59 0.05
N LEU A 41 9.16 33.35 -0.11
CA LEU A 41 8.66 32.87 -1.40
C LEU A 41 7.40 33.63 -1.83
N PRO A 42 7.21 33.89 -3.14
CA PRO A 42 5.92 34.33 -3.68
C PRO A 42 4.79 33.37 -3.32
N THR A 43 3.56 33.87 -3.24
CA THR A 43 2.38 33.05 -2.87
C THR A 43 2.20 31.81 -3.76
N SER A 44 2.46 31.93 -5.06
CA SER A 44 2.38 30.79 -6.00
C SER A 44 3.45 29.72 -5.73
N GLU A 45 4.69 30.13 -5.42
CA GLU A 45 5.77 29.20 -5.08
C GLU A 45 5.52 28.51 -3.73
N ARG A 46 4.94 29.23 -2.76
CA ARG A 46 4.49 28.62 -1.49
C ARG A 46 3.44 27.55 -1.71
N ALA A 47 2.42 27.82 -2.52
CA ALA A 47 1.38 26.84 -2.82
C ALA A 47 1.92 25.60 -3.54
N ALA A 48 2.82 25.79 -4.52
CA ALA A 48 3.48 24.67 -5.21
C ALA A 48 4.37 23.84 -4.26
N TYR A 49 5.08 24.52 -3.36
CA TYR A 49 5.90 23.85 -2.34
C TYR A 49 5.05 23.08 -1.32
N ASP A 50 3.95 23.66 -0.84
CA ASP A 50 2.98 22.99 0.05
C ASP A 50 2.39 21.75 -0.62
N GLN A 51 1.98 21.85 -1.88
CA GLN A 51 1.46 20.71 -2.64
C GLN A 51 2.50 19.59 -2.76
N ALA A 52 3.76 19.91 -3.07
CA ALA A 52 4.79 18.88 -3.17
C ALA A 52 5.09 18.18 -1.83
N ARG A 53 4.92 18.88 -0.71
CA ARG A 53 5.05 18.32 0.65
C ARG A 53 3.91 17.37 0.98
N ASP A 54 2.70 17.75 0.60
CA ASP A 54 1.53 16.89 0.68
C ASP A 54 1.67 15.65 -0.20
N ASP A 55 2.08 15.82 -1.46
CA ASP A 55 2.31 14.72 -2.40
C ASP A 55 3.38 13.75 -1.88
N PHE A 56 4.51 14.25 -1.38
CA PHE A 56 5.56 13.42 -0.79
C PHE A 56 5.08 12.63 0.42
N LEU A 57 4.33 13.29 1.30
CA LEU A 57 3.77 12.65 2.49
C LEU A 57 2.84 11.48 2.12
N HIS A 58 1.91 11.73 1.19
CA HIS A 58 0.90 10.74 0.82
C HIS A 58 1.44 9.64 -0.09
N LEU A 59 2.37 9.94 -1.00
CA LEU A 59 2.80 9.01 -2.04
C LEU A 59 4.15 8.33 -1.73
N THR A 60 5.02 8.96 -0.96
CA THR A 60 6.41 8.48 -0.79
C THR A 60 6.77 8.14 0.65
N LEU A 61 6.30 8.90 1.65
CA LEU A 61 6.70 8.66 3.04
C LEU A 61 6.11 7.36 3.58
N ARG A 62 6.99 6.37 3.80
CA ARG A 62 6.66 5.03 4.28
C ARG A 62 7.69 4.54 5.29
N VAL A 63 7.34 3.50 6.04
CA VAL A 63 8.26 2.80 6.93
C VAL A 63 8.45 1.35 6.49
N PRO A 64 9.65 0.77 6.68
CA PRO A 64 9.88 -0.64 6.39
C PRO A 64 9.15 -1.52 7.39
N THR A 65 8.56 -2.62 6.93
CA THR A 65 7.94 -3.62 7.81
C THR A 65 8.52 -5.02 7.57
N PRO A 66 8.60 -5.88 8.60
CA PRO A 66 9.09 -7.26 8.42
C PRO A 66 8.31 -8.05 7.36
N GLU A 67 7.02 -7.77 7.20
CA GLU A 67 6.15 -8.41 6.22
C GLU A 67 6.49 -8.04 4.77
N GLN A 68 7.06 -6.84 4.54
CA GLN A 68 7.60 -6.47 3.23
C GLN A 68 8.74 -7.40 2.85
N ASP A 69 9.69 -7.60 3.75
CA ASP A 69 10.85 -8.46 3.49
C ASP A 69 10.46 -9.93 3.33
N ILE A 70 9.56 -10.43 4.19
CA ILE A 70 9.03 -11.80 4.09
C ILE A 70 8.27 -11.98 2.78
N GLY A 71 7.35 -11.07 2.45
CA GLY A 71 6.56 -11.11 1.24
C GLY A 71 7.42 -11.07 -0.02
N ALA A 72 8.41 -10.17 -0.07
CA ALA A 72 9.32 -10.04 -1.20
C ALA A 72 10.14 -11.31 -1.42
N ARG A 73 10.70 -11.89 -0.35
CA ARG A 73 11.47 -13.15 -0.42
C ARG A 73 10.62 -14.32 -0.91
N ILE A 74 9.40 -14.47 -0.38
CA ILE A 74 8.49 -15.55 -0.78
C ILE A 74 8.09 -15.36 -2.25
N LEU A 75 7.63 -14.15 -2.61
CA LEU A 75 7.14 -13.87 -3.95
C LEU A 75 8.22 -14.06 -5.02
N ALA A 76 9.44 -13.59 -4.78
CA ALA A 76 10.56 -13.77 -5.71
C ALA A 76 10.84 -15.27 -5.98
N LYS A 77 10.80 -16.11 -4.93
CA LYS A 77 10.95 -17.57 -5.06
C LYS A 77 9.79 -18.21 -5.85
N LEU A 78 8.56 -17.75 -5.61
CA LEU A 78 7.39 -18.23 -6.33
C LEU A 78 7.46 -17.89 -7.82
N ILE A 79 7.72 -16.61 -8.15
CA ILE A 79 7.87 -16.15 -9.54
C ILE A 79 8.97 -16.91 -10.27
N ALA A 80 10.10 -17.18 -9.62
CA ALA A 80 11.18 -17.96 -10.22
C ALA A 80 10.81 -19.44 -10.42
N SER A 81 10.06 -20.06 -9.49
CA SER A 81 9.81 -21.50 -9.52
C SER A 81 8.55 -21.92 -10.28
N ASN A 82 7.51 -21.09 -10.31
CA ASN A 82 6.22 -21.41 -10.93
C ASN A 82 6.29 -21.74 -12.43
N PRO A 83 7.09 -21.06 -13.26
CA PRO A 83 7.26 -21.42 -14.67
C PRO A 83 7.86 -22.83 -14.87
N ARG A 84 8.60 -23.34 -13.89
CA ARG A 84 9.24 -24.68 -13.93
C ARG A 84 8.29 -25.80 -13.49
N ARG A 85 7.13 -25.46 -12.94
CA ARG A 85 6.11 -26.43 -12.49
C ARG A 85 5.12 -26.66 -13.62
N LYS A 86 4.78 -27.93 -13.88
CA LYS A 86 3.74 -28.33 -14.85
C LYS A 86 2.33 -28.37 -14.25
N ASN A 87 2.22 -28.49 -12.93
CA ASN A 87 0.96 -28.46 -12.18
C ASN A 87 1.20 -27.86 -10.78
N SER A 88 0.12 -27.55 -10.06
CA SER A 88 0.18 -27.12 -8.65
C SER A 88 1.13 -25.94 -8.41
N ARG A 89 1.07 -24.92 -9.28
CA ARG A 89 1.78 -23.66 -9.03
C ARG A 89 1.24 -23.03 -7.76
N ARG A 90 2.12 -22.38 -7.03
CA ARG A 90 1.81 -21.81 -5.72
C ARG A 90 1.54 -20.32 -5.83
N GLY A 91 0.68 -19.83 -4.95
CA GLY A 91 0.38 -18.41 -4.81
C GLY A 91 0.95 -17.83 -3.52
N LEU A 92 0.71 -16.53 -3.34
CA LEU A 92 0.91 -15.82 -2.09
C LEU A 92 -0.42 -15.20 -1.66
N MET A 93 -0.73 -15.28 -0.38
CA MET A 93 -1.85 -14.56 0.25
C MET A 93 -1.29 -13.47 1.16
N ILE A 94 -1.81 -12.25 1.03
CA ILE A 94 -1.66 -11.17 2.01
C ILE A 94 -2.99 -11.02 2.72
N SER A 95 -3.02 -11.35 4.02
CA SER A 95 -4.23 -11.26 4.82
C SER A 95 -4.07 -10.32 6.01
N ALA A 96 -5.00 -9.38 6.15
CA ALA A 96 -5.04 -8.47 7.29
C ALA A 96 -6.45 -7.89 7.48
N PRO A 97 -6.82 -7.41 8.68
CA PRO A 97 -8.02 -6.61 8.86
C PRO A 97 -8.05 -5.36 7.97
N MET A 98 -9.21 -4.70 7.87
CA MET A 98 -9.33 -3.41 7.18
C MET A 98 -8.36 -2.40 7.79
N PHE A 99 -7.78 -1.54 6.94
CA PHE A 99 -6.81 -0.52 7.32
C PHE A 99 -5.50 -1.10 7.89
N TYR A 100 -4.90 -2.13 7.31
CA TYR A 100 -3.58 -2.65 7.76
C TYR A 100 -2.48 -2.52 6.71
N GLY A 101 -2.70 -1.77 5.62
CA GLY A 101 -1.67 -1.58 4.57
C GLY A 101 -1.51 -2.78 3.62
N LYS A 102 -2.51 -3.67 3.53
CA LYS A 102 -2.48 -4.87 2.67
C LYS A 102 -2.29 -4.53 1.18
N THR A 103 -3.02 -3.55 0.68
CA THR A 103 -2.93 -3.05 -0.69
C THR A 103 -1.59 -2.37 -0.93
N GLU A 104 -1.07 -1.63 0.06
CA GLU A 104 0.25 -0.99 -0.02
C GLU A 104 1.38 -2.02 -0.14
N LEU A 105 1.36 -3.06 0.69
CA LEU A 105 2.33 -4.16 0.56
C LEU A 105 2.22 -4.83 -0.82
N ALA A 106 1.00 -5.08 -1.30
CA ALA A 106 0.80 -5.68 -2.63
C ALA A 106 1.32 -4.78 -3.76
N LEU A 107 1.09 -3.46 -3.71
CA LEU A 107 1.65 -2.48 -4.65
C LEU A 107 3.18 -2.48 -4.61
N LEU A 108 3.78 -2.55 -3.43
CA LEU A 108 5.24 -2.59 -3.25
C LEU A 108 5.84 -3.86 -3.91
N LEU A 109 5.22 -5.01 -3.68
CA LEU A 109 5.61 -6.28 -4.29
C LEU A 109 5.41 -6.30 -5.83
N ALA A 110 4.31 -5.71 -6.28
CA ALA A 110 4.00 -5.55 -7.69
C ALA A 110 5.03 -4.65 -8.40
N ARG A 111 5.31 -3.47 -7.84
CA ARG A 111 6.35 -2.55 -8.30
C ARG A 111 7.72 -3.22 -8.37
N SER A 112 8.10 -3.94 -7.32
CA SER A 112 9.37 -4.68 -7.28
C SER A 112 9.45 -5.75 -8.39
N THR A 113 8.32 -6.38 -8.74
CA THR A 113 8.23 -7.36 -9.82
C THR A 113 8.41 -6.70 -11.19
N GLU A 114 7.74 -5.57 -11.45
CA GLU A 114 7.90 -4.78 -12.69
C GLU A 114 9.35 -4.29 -12.84
N GLN A 115 9.92 -3.70 -11.79
CA GLN A 115 11.31 -3.21 -11.77
C GLN A 115 12.32 -4.34 -12.01
N SER A 116 12.13 -5.49 -11.36
CA SER A 116 12.96 -6.68 -11.57
C SER A 116 12.86 -7.21 -12.99
N HIS A 117 11.71 -7.05 -13.65
CA HIS A 117 11.53 -7.40 -15.04
C HIS A 117 12.27 -6.40 -15.94
N ALA A 118 12.00 -5.10 -15.78
CA ALA A 118 12.60 -4.03 -16.55
C ALA A 118 14.14 -4.06 -16.50
N ALA A 119 14.73 -4.33 -15.33
CA ALA A 119 16.18 -4.46 -15.17
C ALA A 119 16.80 -5.60 -16.01
N ARG A 120 16.04 -6.66 -16.33
CA ARG A 120 16.50 -7.78 -17.17
C ARG A 120 16.13 -7.59 -18.64
N HIS A 121 15.13 -6.77 -18.90
CA HIS A 121 14.49 -6.59 -20.19
C HIS A 121 14.14 -5.10 -20.38
N PRO A 122 15.10 -4.22 -20.68
CA PRO A 122 14.86 -2.77 -20.72
C PRO A 122 13.79 -2.34 -21.73
N ASP A 123 13.65 -3.06 -22.84
CA ASP A 123 12.72 -2.85 -23.95
C ASP A 123 11.39 -3.62 -23.81
N TYR A 124 11.07 -4.16 -22.62
CA TYR A 124 9.88 -4.99 -22.42
C TYR A 124 8.56 -4.27 -22.76
N VAL A 125 8.49 -2.96 -22.55
CA VAL A 125 7.31 -2.14 -22.89
C VAL A 125 7.05 -2.15 -24.38
N ASP A 126 8.09 -1.95 -25.20
CA ASP A 126 8.00 -1.93 -26.67
C ASP A 126 7.60 -3.29 -27.23
N ARG A 127 7.96 -4.38 -26.53
CA ARG A 127 7.53 -5.75 -26.85
C ARG A 127 6.12 -6.09 -26.34
N GLY A 128 5.41 -5.13 -25.75
CA GLY A 128 4.06 -5.31 -25.22
C GLY A 128 4.00 -6.20 -23.98
N GLU A 129 5.09 -6.34 -23.23
CA GLU A 129 5.12 -7.17 -22.02
C GLU A 129 4.48 -6.44 -20.82
N VAL A 130 3.71 -7.21 -20.06
CA VAL A 130 2.96 -6.77 -18.89
C VAL A 130 3.29 -7.71 -17.72
N PRO A 131 4.41 -7.45 -16.99
CA PRO A 131 4.89 -8.33 -15.94
C PRO A 131 3.91 -8.46 -14.77
N VAL A 132 3.08 -7.43 -14.55
CA VAL A 132 2.08 -7.39 -13.49
C VAL A 132 0.69 -7.07 -14.07
N VAL A 133 -0.28 -7.90 -13.72
CA VAL A 133 -1.72 -7.64 -13.94
C VAL A 133 -2.38 -7.41 -12.59
N TRP A 134 -3.21 -6.37 -12.48
CA TRP A 134 -3.92 -6.04 -11.25
C TRP A 134 -5.43 -6.04 -11.45
N THR A 135 -6.13 -6.82 -10.64
CA THR A 135 -7.60 -6.88 -10.60
C THR A 135 -8.09 -6.51 -9.20
N GLU A 136 -9.29 -5.94 -9.10
CA GLU A 136 -9.90 -5.57 -7.83
C GLU A 136 -11.35 -6.04 -7.79
N MET A 137 -11.67 -6.80 -6.76
CA MET A 137 -12.96 -7.47 -6.63
C MET A 137 -13.92 -6.63 -5.82
N THR A 138 -15.12 -6.43 -6.35
CA THR A 138 -16.24 -5.80 -5.64
C THR A 138 -17.16 -6.86 -5.02
N ASP A 139 -18.11 -6.42 -4.20
CA ASP A 139 -19.10 -7.28 -3.56
C ASP A 139 -19.79 -8.19 -4.59
N HIS A 140 -19.85 -9.49 -4.28
CA HIS A 140 -20.43 -10.52 -5.14
C HIS A 140 -19.72 -10.74 -6.49
N SER A 141 -18.43 -10.37 -6.59
CA SER A 141 -17.61 -10.73 -7.76
C SER A 141 -17.60 -12.23 -8.02
N THR A 142 -17.69 -12.59 -9.31
CA THR A 142 -17.66 -13.99 -9.79
C THR A 142 -16.29 -14.32 -10.40
N GLY A 143 -15.98 -15.61 -10.57
CA GLY A 143 -14.80 -16.04 -11.32
C GLY A 143 -14.84 -15.56 -12.77
N LYS A 144 -16.03 -15.50 -13.38
CA LYS A 144 -16.24 -14.86 -14.69
C LYS A 144 -15.86 -13.37 -14.70
N ALA A 145 -16.24 -12.61 -13.68
CA ALA A 145 -15.88 -11.19 -13.56
C ALA A 145 -14.35 -11.01 -13.42
N LEU A 146 -13.69 -11.85 -12.63
CA LEU A 146 -12.23 -11.88 -12.53
C LEU A 146 -11.57 -12.10 -13.90
N LEU A 147 -12.04 -13.09 -14.67
CA LEU A 147 -11.50 -13.39 -15.99
C LEU A 147 -11.69 -12.22 -16.98
N ALA A 148 -12.86 -11.57 -16.94
CA ALA A 148 -13.13 -10.39 -17.76
C ALA A 148 -12.17 -9.25 -17.42
N GLN A 149 -11.95 -8.95 -16.13
CA GLN A 149 -11.00 -7.92 -15.71
C GLN A 149 -9.56 -8.21 -16.17
N ILE A 150 -9.11 -9.47 -16.16
CA ILE A 150 -7.77 -9.84 -16.67
C ILE A 150 -7.66 -9.51 -18.16
N ILE A 151 -8.68 -9.86 -18.95
CA ILE A 151 -8.71 -9.62 -20.40
C ILE A 151 -8.74 -8.12 -20.68
N GLU A 152 -9.61 -7.36 -20.01
CA GLU A 152 -9.74 -5.91 -20.18
C GLU A 152 -8.47 -5.18 -19.72
N PHE A 153 -7.75 -5.68 -18.71
CA PHE A 153 -6.47 -5.12 -18.29
C PHE A 153 -5.40 -5.23 -19.38
N LEU A 154 -5.32 -6.40 -20.04
CA LEU A 154 -4.31 -6.70 -21.06
C LEU A 154 -4.72 -6.21 -22.46
N ALA A 155 -6.02 -6.05 -22.70
CA ALA A 155 -6.59 -5.60 -23.96
C ALA A 155 -7.73 -4.59 -23.70
N PRO A 156 -7.42 -3.33 -23.33
CA PRO A 156 -8.41 -2.35 -22.86
C PRO A 156 -9.43 -1.91 -23.91
N THR A 157 -9.20 -2.21 -25.19
CA THR A 157 -10.14 -1.94 -26.29
C THR A 157 -11.11 -3.11 -26.55
N VAL A 158 -10.89 -4.27 -25.91
CA VAL A 158 -11.78 -5.42 -26.03
C VAL A 158 -13.00 -5.23 -25.13
N SER A 159 -14.19 -5.44 -25.70
CA SER A 159 -15.42 -5.56 -24.93
C SER A 159 -15.75 -7.03 -24.72
N VAL A 160 -15.79 -7.47 -23.45
CA VAL A 160 -16.17 -8.84 -23.10
C VAL A 160 -17.69 -8.98 -23.11
N PRO A 161 -18.28 -9.84 -23.96
CA PRO A 161 -19.74 -9.99 -24.01
C PRO A 161 -20.32 -10.54 -22.70
N LEU A 162 -21.45 -9.99 -22.25
CA LEU A 162 -22.16 -10.44 -21.05
C LEU A 162 -22.46 -11.95 -21.04
N HIS A 163 -22.73 -12.54 -22.21
CA HIS A 163 -23.06 -13.96 -22.37
C HIS A 163 -21.84 -14.85 -22.66
N ALA A 164 -20.62 -14.33 -22.56
CA ALA A 164 -19.42 -15.12 -22.81
C ALA A 164 -19.31 -16.31 -21.83
N ASN A 165 -18.95 -17.48 -22.37
CA ASN A 165 -18.75 -18.69 -21.56
C ASN A 165 -17.49 -18.55 -20.69
N THR A 166 -17.59 -18.85 -19.39
CA THR A 166 -16.48 -18.83 -18.42
C THR A 166 -15.27 -19.63 -18.88
N ASP A 167 -15.46 -20.81 -19.49
CA ASP A 167 -14.33 -21.61 -20.00
C ASP A 167 -13.60 -20.94 -21.15
N ARG A 168 -14.32 -20.22 -22.02
CA ARG A 168 -13.72 -19.45 -23.11
C ARG A 168 -12.94 -18.26 -22.57
N LEU A 169 -13.52 -17.54 -21.60
CA LEU A 169 -12.84 -16.44 -20.92
C LEU A 169 -11.59 -16.92 -20.17
N ARG A 170 -11.65 -18.11 -19.56
CA ARG A 170 -10.48 -18.71 -18.90
C ARG A 170 -9.35 -18.92 -19.88
N LYS A 171 -9.60 -19.61 -21.00
CA LYS A 171 -8.59 -19.86 -22.03
C LYS A 171 -7.98 -18.55 -22.54
N MET A 172 -8.84 -17.58 -22.88
CA MET A 172 -8.39 -16.26 -23.34
C MET A 172 -7.51 -15.55 -22.30
N ALA A 173 -7.92 -15.52 -21.03
CA ALA A 173 -7.15 -14.89 -19.96
C ALA A 173 -5.78 -15.58 -19.76
N VAL A 174 -5.75 -16.92 -19.77
CA VAL A 174 -4.50 -17.69 -19.68
C VAL A 174 -3.57 -17.38 -20.85
N ASP A 175 -4.09 -17.41 -22.08
CA ASP A 175 -3.33 -17.15 -23.30
C ASP A 175 -2.78 -15.72 -23.30
N MET A 176 -3.56 -14.73 -22.86
CA MET A 176 -3.12 -13.34 -22.73
C MET A 176 -2.04 -13.18 -21.66
N LEU A 177 -2.21 -13.76 -20.47
CA LEU A 177 -1.19 -13.74 -19.41
C LEU A 177 0.14 -14.33 -19.91
N GLN A 178 0.10 -15.39 -20.72
CA GLN A 178 1.28 -15.98 -21.31
C GLN A 178 1.87 -15.09 -22.42
N THR A 179 1.05 -14.58 -23.32
CA THR A 179 1.45 -13.73 -24.46
C THR A 179 2.16 -12.46 -23.98
N HIS A 180 1.61 -11.82 -22.95
CA HIS A 180 2.19 -10.61 -22.35
C HIS A 180 3.29 -10.88 -21.31
N ARG A 181 3.76 -12.13 -21.18
CA ARG A 181 4.82 -12.55 -20.25
C ARG A 181 4.55 -12.13 -18.79
N THR A 182 3.29 -12.21 -18.37
CA THR A 182 2.87 -11.85 -17.01
C THR A 182 3.50 -12.79 -15.98
N LYS A 183 4.14 -12.17 -14.97
CA LYS A 183 4.82 -12.86 -13.87
C LYS A 183 3.97 -12.89 -12.61
N LEU A 184 3.17 -11.84 -12.39
CA LEU A 184 2.35 -11.65 -11.20
C LEU A 184 0.92 -11.25 -11.60
N LEU A 185 -0.06 -11.98 -11.09
CA LEU A 185 -1.48 -11.62 -11.15
C LEU A 185 -1.93 -11.26 -9.73
N VAL A 186 -2.20 -9.98 -9.49
CA VAL A 186 -2.74 -9.48 -8.23
C VAL A 186 -4.27 -9.49 -8.30
N ILE A 187 -4.88 -10.10 -7.29
CA ILE A 187 -6.32 -10.09 -7.07
C ILE A 187 -6.56 -9.40 -5.72
N ASP A 188 -6.84 -8.10 -5.79
CA ASP A 188 -7.16 -7.29 -4.60
C ASP A 188 -8.61 -7.50 -4.18
N GLU A 189 -8.85 -7.33 -2.88
CA GLU A 189 -10.15 -7.60 -2.25
C GLU A 189 -10.65 -9.05 -2.51
N ALA A 190 -9.73 -10.02 -2.63
CA ALA A 190 -10.03 -11.43 -2.96
C ALA A 190 -11.00 -12.14 -2.01
N HIS A 191 -11.20 -11.61 -0.80
CA HIS A 191 -12.23 -12.09 0.13
C HIS A 191 -13.67 -11.86 -0.37
N ARG A 192 -13.83 -11.09 -1.45
CA ARG A 192 -15.10 -10.92 -2.18
C ARG A 192 -15.35 -12.04 -3.20
N LEU A 193 -14.34 -12.83 -3.57
CA LEU A 193 -14.44 -14.00 -4.47
C LEU A 193 -14.72 -15.30 -3.70
N GLY A 194 -15.80 -15.33 -2.93
CA GLY A 194 -16.18 -16.51 -2.15
C GLY A 194 -17.05 -17.50 -2.93
N GLY A 195 -16.84 -18.80 -2.68
CA GLY A 195 -17.67 -19.88 -3.22
C GLY A 195 -16.95 -20.82 -4.18
N SER A 196 -17.68 -21.81 -4.69
CA SER A 196 -17.14 -22.90 -5.50
C SER A 196 -16.64 -22.45 -6.86
N GLU A 197 -17.41 -21.60 -7.57
CA GLU A 197 -17.06 -21.12 -8.92
C GLU A 197 -15.81 -20.23 -8.92
N PRO A 198 -15.69 -19.16 -8.11
CA PRO A 198 -14.47 -18.35 -8.07
C PRO A 198 -13.23 -19.14 -7.65
N SER A 199 -13.37 -20.02 -6.65
CA SER A 199 -12.26 -20.88 -6.20
C SER A 199 -11.78 -21.82 -7.30
N SER A 200 -12.70 -22.37 -8.10
CA SER A 200 -12.38 -23.21 -9.26
C SER A 200 -11.62 -22.43 -10.32
N VAL A 201 -12.05 -21.18 -10.61
CA VAL A 201 -11.37 -20.30 -11.57
C VAL A 201 -9.95 -19.96 -11.11
N ILE A 202 -9.75 -19.56 -9.85
CA ILE A 202 -8.41 -19.25 -9.30
C ILE A 202 -7.51 -20.47 -9.39
N LYS A 203 -8.01 -21.66 -9.02
CA LYS A 203 -7.27 -22.92 -9.15
C LYS A 203 -6.89 -23.21 -10.60
N ALA A 204 -7.79 -22.97 -11.54
CA ALA A 204 -7.53 -23.20 -12.95
C ALA A 204 -6.45 -22.21 -13.47
N LEU A 205 -6.52 -20.93 -13.09
CA LEU A 205 -5.48 -19.95 -13.40
C LEU A 205 -4.11 -20.37 -12.83
N GLN A 206 -4.04 -20.86 -11.59
CA GLN A 206 -2.81 -21.39 -10.99
C GLN A 206 -2.26 -22.60 -11.76
N ASN A 207 -3.12 -23.47 -12.29
CA ASN A 207 -2.67 -24.66 -13.03
C ASN A 207 -2.29 -24.37 -14.48
N GLU A 208 -2.99 -23.45 -15.13
CA GLU A 208 -2.90 -23.22 -16.58
C GLU A 208 -1.94 -22.05 -16.91
N SER A 209 -1.86 -21.00 -16.09
CA SER A 209 -0.94 -19.87 -16.30
C SER A 209 0.37 -20.02 -15.54
N SER A 210 1.47 -19.48 -16.09
CA SER A 210 2.76 -19.35 -15.38
C SER A 210 2.80 -18.17 -14.40
N ALA A 211 1.81 -17.27 -14.45
CA ALA A 211 1.74 -16.13 -13.54
C ALA A 211 1.54 -16.59 -12.10
N THR A 212 2.30 -16.01 -11.19
CA THR A 212 2.11 -16.22 -9.75
C THR A 212 0.90 -15.44 -9.30
N VAL A 213 -0.06 -16.10 -8.66
CA VAL A 213 -1.26 -15.44 -8.12
C VAL A 213 -0.96 -14.86 -6.75
N LEU A 214 -1.20 -13.57 -6.57
CA LEU A 214 -1.18 -12.85 -5.30
C LEU A 214 -2.61 -12.49 -4.90
N LEU A 215 -3.12 -13.09 -3.84
CA LEU A 215 -4.44 -12.82 -3.29
C LEU A 215 -4.32 -11.86 -2.12
N VAL A 216 -5.04 -10.73 -2.16
CA VAL A 216 -5.00 -9.71 -1.10
C VAL A 216 -6.40 -9.56 -0.53
N GLY A 217 -6.56 -9.61 0.79
CA GLY A 217 -7.89 -9.51 1.36
C GLY A 217 -7.97 -9.68 2.87
N ILE A 218 -9.19 -9.58 3.38
CA ILE A 218 -9.48 -9.69 4.81
C ILE A 218 -9.75 -11.15 5.12
N ASP A 219 -9.13 -11.65 6.19
CA ASP A 219 -9.35 -13.00 6.72
C ASP A 219 -9.38 -14.10 5.64
N LEU A 220 -8.35 -14.13 4.78
CA LEU A 220 -8.21 -15.15 3.73
C LEU A 220 -7.93 -16.54 4.32
N GLY A 221 -7.54 -16.60 5.59
CA GLY A 221 -7.27 -17.85 6.29
C GLY A 221 -8.53 -18.56 6.79
N GLY A 222 -9.42 -17.85 7.49
CA GLY A 222 -10.60 -18.44 8.13
C GLY A 222 -11.94 -17.91 7.60
N GLY A 223 -11.92 -16.86 6.78
CA GLY A 223 -13.12 -16.15 6.35
C GLY A 223 -13.94 -16.86 5.29
N LYS A 224 -15.11 -16.29 4.98
CA LYS A 224 -16.13 -16.89 4.09
C LYS A 224 -15.61 -17.26 2.70
N ALA A 225 -14.62 -16.54 2.18
CA ALA A 225 -14.14 -16.76 0.81
C ALA A 225 -13.33 -18.04 0.65
N PHE A 226 -12.39 -18.29 1.56
CA PHE A 226 -11.43 -19.39 1.45
C PHE A 226 -11.45 -20.37 2.64
N GLY A 227 -12.37 -20.18 3.59
CA GLY A 227 -12.59 -21.06 4.73
C GLY A 227 -13.50 -22.26 4.43
N SER A 228 -14.25 -22.25 3.31
CA SER A 228 -15.04 -23.42 2.89
C SER A 228 -14.16 -24.52 2.28
N ARG A 229 -14.71 -25.73 2.13
CA ARG A 229 -14.00 -26.88 1.55
C ARG A 229 -13.44 -26.59 0.15
N GLU A 230 -14.15 -25.80 -0.64
CA GLU A 230 -13.77 -25.43 -2.02
C GLU A 230 -12.62 -24.43 -2.02
N GLY A 231 -12.68 -23.41 -1.16
CA GLY A 231 -11.63 -22.41 -1.00
C GLY A 231 -10.34 -22.95 -0.36
N LEU A 232 -10.45 -24.03 0.43
CA LEU A 232 -9.32 -24.72 1.05
C LEU A 232 -8.28 -25.17 0.02
N GLN A 233 -8.70 -25.59 -1.17
CA GLN A 233 -7.77 -26.03 -2.22
C GLN A 233 -6.91 -24.89 -2.78
N VAL A 234 -7.43 -23.67 -2.79
CA VAL A 234 -6.67 -22.47 -3.17
C VAL A 234 -5.72 -22.11 -2.03
N ARG A 235 -6.25 -22.07 -0.80
CA ARG A 235 -5.47 -21.74 0.41
C ARG A 235 -4.26 -22.66 0.61
N MET A 236 -4.44 -23.97 0.47
CA MET A 236 -3.35 -24.95 0.64
C MET A 236 -2.24 -24.85 -0.41
N ARG A 237 -2.47 -24.10 -1.51
CA ARG A 237 -1.45 -23.80 -2.53
C ARG A 237 -0.75 -22.47 -2.31
N CYS A 238 -1.15 -21.69 -1.29
CA CYS A 238 -0.59 -20.37 -1.05
C CYS A 238 0.24 -20.33 0.23
N ASP A 239 1.42 -19.69 0.14
CA ASP A 239 2.05 -19.16 1.35
C ASP A 239 1.22 -17.98 1.86
N MET A 240 1.25 -17.68 3.17
CA MET A 240 0.47 -16.60 3.76
C MET A 240 1.36 -15.62 4.53
N VAL A 241 1.24 -14.35 4.20
CA VAL A 241 1.77 -13.22 4.95
C VAL A 241 0.59 -12.54 5.64
N THR A 242 0.68 -12.40 6.97
CA THR A 242 -0.35 -11.73 7.77
C THR A 242 0.19 -10.42 8.31
N LEU A 243 -0.45 -9.29 8.00
CA LEU A 243 -0.09 -8.01 8.62
C LEU A 243 -0.71 -7.94 10.00
N ARG A 244 0.13 -7.75 11.01
CA ARG A 244 -0.29 -7.76 12.42
C ARG A 244 -0.11 -6.36 13.01
N LYS A 245 -0.94 -6.04 14.00
CA LYS A 245 -0.68 -4.88 14.87
C LYS A 245 0.57 -5.17 15.70
N THR A 246 1.30 -4.13 16.05
CA THR A 246 2.44 -4.27 16.96
C THR A 246 1.94 -4.55 18.36
N ASP A 247 2.50 -5.58 18.99
CA ASP A 247 2.31 -5.81 20.42
C ASP A 247 3.36 -5.00 21.19
N PHE A 248 2.92 -3.90 21.81
CA PHE A 248 3.81 -3.03 22.59
C PHE A 248 4.28 -3.66 23.90
N LYS A 249 3.67 -4.77 24.33
CA LYS A 249 4.11 -5.50 25.53
C LYS A 249 5.32 -6.37 25.25
N ALA A 250 5.49 -6.83 24.01
CA ALA A 250 6.68 -7.55 23.57
C ALA A 250 7.80 -6.56 23.22
N ASP A 251 9.04 -6.87 23.63
CA ASP A 251 10.19 -5.99 23.37
C ASP A 251 10.42 -5.76 21.88
N GLU A 252 10.31 -6.80 21.05
CA GLU A 252 10.42 -6.69 19.60
C GLU A 252 9.37 -5.75 18.99
N GLY A 253 8.11 -5.85 19.46
CA GLY A 253 7.02 -5.01 18.99
C GLY A 253 7.16 -3.55 19.42
N ARG A 254 7.66 -3.30 20.64
CA ARG A 254 7.99 -1.96 21.14
C ARG A 254 9.11 -1.32 20.33
N VAL A 255 10.21 -2.05 20.09
CA VAL A 255 11.36 -1.57 19.31
C VAL A 255 10.95 -1.26 17.88
N LEU A 256 10.17 -2.15 17.25
CA LEU A 256 9.65 -1.94 15.89
C LEU A 256 8.75 -0.70 15.81
N TRP A 257 7.81 -0.55 16.75
CA TRP A 257 6.93 0.61 16.79
C TRP A 257 7.72 1.91 16.96
N HIS A 258 8.66 1.94 17.90
CA HIS A 258 9.51 3.10 18.12
C HIS A 258 10.31 3.47 16.86
N ARG A 259 10.84 2.47 16.15
CA ARG A 259 11.51 2.69 14.85
C ARG A 259 10.59 3.30 13.80
N TRP A 260 9.35 2.82 13.69
CA TRP A 260 8.38 3.41 12.74
C TRP A 260 8.08 4.87 13.07
N VAL A 261 7.81 5.16 14.34
CA VAL A 261 7.57 6.55 14.78
C VAL A 261 8.80 7.42 14.49
N ALA A 262 10.01 6.94 14.77
CA ALA A 262 11.24 7.67 14.50
C ALA A 262 11.48 7.96 13.01
N VAL A 263 11.13 7.02 12.12
CA VAL A 263 11.22 7.24 10.68
C VAL A 263 10.23 8.32 10.23
N PHE A 264 8.98 8.29 10.68
CA PHE A 264 8.03 9.35 10.36
C PHE A 264 8.48 10.71 10.93
N ASP A 265 8.86 10.74 12.21
CA ASP A 265 9.32 11.94 12.91
C ASP A 265 10.50 12.60 12.20
N ARG A 266 11.48 11.82 11.74
CA ARG A 266 12.65 12.35 11.05
C ARG A 266 12.34 12.93 9.67
N ASN A 267 11.30 12.44 9.01
CA ASN A 267 11.02 12.74 7.60
C ASN A 267 9.73 13.54 7.40
N LEU A 268 9.24 14.25 8.44
CA LEU A 268 8.12 15.17 8.27
C LEU A 268 8.53 16.30 7.30
N PRO A 269 7.76 16.54 6.24
CA PRO A 269 8.07 17.59 5.26
C PRO A 269 7.60 18.96 5.80
N LEU A 270 8.12 19.38 6.95
CA LEU A 270 7.80 20.65 7.60
C LEU A 270 9.04 21.58 7.59
N CYS A 271 8.80 22.87 7.42
CA CYS A 271 9.83 23.89 7.36
C CYS A 271 10.57 24.01 8.70
N GLY A 272 11.90 23.85 8.67
CA GLY A 272 12.74 23.89 9.86
C GLY A 272 12.38 22.80 10.89
N HIS A 273 11.88 21.65 10.45
CA HIS A 273 11.49 20.57 11.34
C HIS A 273 12.66 20.06 12.18
N VAL A 274 12.41 19.90 13.49
CA VAL A 274 13.35 19.31 14.44
C VAL A 274 12.74 17.98 14.93
N PRO A 275 13.30 16.82 14.54
CA PRO A 275 12.77 15.53 14.94
C PRO A 275 12.85 15.32 16.46
N GLY A 276 11.95 14.48 16.99
CA GLY A 276 12.07 13.89 18.31
C GLY A 276 10.78 13.91 19.13
N LEU A 277 9.86 14.85 18.86
CA LEU A 277 8.62 14.93 19.63
C LEU A 277 7.76 13.68 19.43
N LEU A 278 7.59 13.21 18.19
CA LEU A 278 6.77 12.01 17.94
C LEU A 278 7.45 10.79 18.54
N THR A 279 8.77 10.65 18.34
CA THR A 279 9.59 9.52 18.80
C THR A 279 9.52 9.36 20.31
N ARG A 280 9.64 10.45 21.07
CA ARG A 280 9.48 10.45 22.54
C ARG A 280 8.06 10.03 22.96
N ASN A 281 7.06 10.43 22.20
CA ASN A 281 5.67 10.10 22.43
C ASN A 281 5.23 8.78 21.76
N ALA A 282 6.16 7.91 21.36
CA ALA A 282 5.85 6.66 20.66
C ALA A 282 4.87 5.76 21.42
N ALA A 283 4.94 5.71 22.76
CA ALA A 283 4.02 4.95 23.59
C ALA A 283 2.57 5.51 23.54
N VAL A 284 2.42 6.84 23.59
CA VAL A 284 1.13 7.51 23.46
C VAL A 284 0.55 7.30 22.06
N LEU A 285 1.41 7.42 21.03
CA LEU A 285 1.04 7.13 19.65
C LEU A 285 0.62 5.67 19.45
N HIS A 286 1.28 4.71 20.12
CA HIS A 286 0.88 3.30 20.08
C HIS A 286 -0.55 3.12 20.61
N LYS A 287 -0.83 3.72 21.77
CA LYS A 287 -2.16 3.68 22.41
C LYS A 287 -3.22 4.34 21.52
N ALA A 288 -2.93 5.52 20.97
CA ALA A 288 -3.84 6.24 20.09
C ALA A 288 -4.11 5.50 18.77
N ALA A 289 -3.11 4.81 18.23
CA ALA A 289 -3.21 4.03 17.00
C ALA A 289 -3.67 2.58 17.22
N ALA A 290 -3.87 2.14 18.48
CA ALA A 290 -4.06 0.74 18.84
C ALA A 290 -3.02 -0.22 18.23
N GLY A 291 -1.77 0.25 18.07
CA GLY A 291 -0.67 -0.48 17.45
C GLY A 291 -0.76 -0.69 15.94
N GLN A 292 -1.67 0.02 15.26
CA GLN A 292 -1.89 -0.09 13.82
C GLN A 292 -1.03 0.94 13.07
N LEU A 293 -0.16 0.46 12.17
CA LEU A 293 0.73 1.32 11.39
C LEU A 293 -0.02 2.30 10.48
N SER A 294 -1.14 1.88 9.89
CA SER A 294 -2.02 2.72 9.08
C SER A 294 -2.58 3.92 9.86
N VAL A 295 -2.99 3.69 11.11
CA VAL A 295 -3.52 4.76 11.97
C VAL A 295 -2.39 5.69 12.40
N LEU A 296 -1.18 5.16 12.63
CA LEU A 296 0.00 6.00 12.82
C LEU A 296 0.31 6.88 11.60
N ALA A 297 0.28 6.31 10.38
CA ALA A 297 0.46 7.07 9.16
C ALA A 297 -0.61 8.17 9.01
N MET A 298 -1.88 7.85 9.29
CA MET A 298 -2.97 8.82 9.27
C MET A 298 -2.82 9.94 10.32
N ILE A 299 -2.29 9.64 11.51
CA ILE A 299 -1.95 10.67 12.52
C ILE A 299 -0.89 11.62 11.96
N VAL A 300 0.15 11.07 11.32
CA VAL A 300 1.24 11.85 10.72
C VAL A 300 0.72 12.71 9.57
N GLU A 301 -0.11 12.14 8.69
CA GLU A 301 -0.78 12.84 7.59
C GLU A 301 -1.58 14.04 8.10
N ARG A 302 -2.46 13.81 9.08
CA ARG A 302 -3.30 14.87 9.67
C ARG A 302 -2.50 15.94 10.39
N LEU A 303 -1.39 15.57 11.03
CA LEU A 303 -0.51 16.52 11.70
C LEU A 303 0.15 17.48 10.72
N VAL A 304 0.65 16.96 9.60
CA VAL A 304 1.23 17.80 8.55
C VAL A 304 0.13 18.63 7.89
N ALA A 305 -0.98 18.02 7.46
CA ALA A 305 -2.09 18.73 6.83
C ALA A 305 -2.62 19.88 7.70
N ALA A 306 -2.91 19.63 8.99
CA ALA A 306 -3.35 20.69 9.90
C ALA A 306 -2.32 21.81 10.09
N THR A 307 -1.03 21.50 9.95
CA THR A 307 0.05 22.51 9.98
C THR A 307 0.11 23.31 8.68
N LEU A 308 -0.10 22.67 7.52
CA LEU A 308 -0.09 23.31 6.20
C LEU A 308 -1.38 24.10 5.90
N ASP A 309 -2.52 23.71 6.48
CA ASP A 309 -3.81 24.39 6.31
C ASP A 309 -3.92 25.65 7.18
N ASP A 310 -3.08 25.80 8.20
CA ASP A 310 -3.00 27.02 9.01
C ASP A 310 -2.41 28.17 8.19
N THR A 311 -3.29 28.97 7.58
CA THR A 311 -2.94 30.19 6.82
C THR A 311 -2.33 31.29 7.69
N ALA A 312 -2.53 31.24 9.01
CA ALA A 312 -1.95 32.18 9.97
C ALA A 312 -0.62 31.67 10.56
N ARG A 313 -0.11 30.51 10.12
CA ARG A 313 1.10 29.92 10.69
C ARG A 313 2.30 30.87 10.62
N ARG A 314 3.07 30.89 11.71
CA ARG A 314 4.34 31.63 11.85
C ARG A 314 5.54 30.71 12.03
N ASN A 315 5.28 29.41 12.17
CA ASN A 315 6.25 28.32 12.19
C ASN A 315 5.52 27.00 11.93
N GLU A 316 6.29 25.98 11.59
CA GLU A 316 5.79 24.62 11.38
C GLU A 316 6.35 23.63 12.42
N ARG A 317 6.75 24.14 13.60
CA ARG A 317 7.25 23.30 14.68
C ARG A 317 6.15 22.35 15.14
N VAL A 318 6.46 21.07 15.23
CA VAL A 318 5.57 20.11 15.88
C VAL A 318 5.62 20.34 17.39
N THR A 319 4.49 20.72 17.97
CA THR A 319 4.35 20.96 19.42
C THR A 319 3.43 19.93 20.04
N ARG A 320 3.47 19.84 21.38
CA ARG A 320 2.57 18.96 22.13
C ARG A 320 1.10 19.31 21.86
N GLN A 321 0.77 20.59 21.75
CA GLN A 321 -0.58 21.09 21.49
C GLN A 321 -1.06 20.71 20.09
N ARG A 322 -0.22 20.87 19.05
CA ARG A 322 -0.54 20.45 17.67
C ARG A 322 -0.76 18.95 17.59
N LEU A 323 0.11 18.16 18.23
CA LEU A 323 -0.05 16.71 18.28
C LEU A 323 -1.33 16.31 19.02
N TYR A 324 -1.60 16.91 20.18
CA TYR A 324 -2.81 16.63 20.96
C TYR A 324 -4.09 16.91 20.18
N ALA A 325 -4.18 18.05 19.48
CA ALA A 325 -5.35 18.40 18.68
C ALA A 325 -5.67 17.31 17.66
N VAL A 326 -4.66 16.83 16.92
CA VAL A 326 -4.82 15.72 15.96
C VAL A 326 -5.28 14.44 16.64
N LEU A 327 -4.71 14.10 17.81
CA LEU A 327 -5.06 12.89 18.55
C LEU A 327 -6.48 12.96 19.13
N ASP A 328 -6.95 14.14 19.56
CA ASP A 328 -8.31 14.30 20.06
C ASP A 328 -9.33 14.18 18.92
N ASP A 329 -9.08 14.85 17.78
CA ASP A 329 -9.92 14.77 16.57
C ASP A 329 -10.01 13.34 16.02
N LEU A 330 -8.91 12.58 16.09
CA LEU A 330 -8.85 11.17 15.67
C LEU A 330 -9.93 10.32 16.34
N ARG A 331 -10.25 10.60 17.61
CA ARG A 331 -11.19 9.82 18.42
C ARG A 331 -12.64 9.97 17.95
N TYR A 332 -12.95 11.10 17.32
CA TYR A 332 -14.28 11.39 16.79
C TYR A 332 -14.45 10.93 15.34
N THR A 333 -13.35 10.70 14.64
CA THR A 333 -13.33 10.44 13.20
C THR A 333 -12.87 9.04 12.83
N THR A 334 -12.52 8.20 13.82
CA THR A 334 -12.07 6.82 13.60
C THR A 334 -12.69 5.83 14.59
N PRO A 335 -12.68 4.51 14.29
CA PRO A 335 -13.10 3.49 15.25
C PRO A 335 -12.20 3.38 16.49
N VAL A 336 -10.99 3.98 16.47
CA VAL A 336 -10.05 3.93 17.59
C VAL A 336 -10.34 5.08 18.56
N ARG A 337 -10.96 4.76 19.70
CA ARG A 337 -11.51 5.76 20.65
C ARG A 337 -10.70 5.95 21.94
N HIS A 338 -9.42 5.59 21.93
CA HIS A 338 -8.59 5.67 23.14
C HIS A 338 -8.47 7.12 23.61
N LYS A 339 -8.81 7.38 24.87
CA LYS A 339 -8.68 8.71 25.46
C LYS A 339 -7.21 9.00 25.75
N ILE A 340 -6.71 10.08 25.15
CA ILE A 340 -5.42 10.70 25.40
C ILE A 340 -5.70 12.10 25.95
N THR A 341 -5.01 12.52 26.99
CA THR A 341 -5.03 13.91 27.48
C THR A 341 -3.75 14.62 27.08
N LEU A 342 -3.73 15.96 27.18
CA LEU A 342 -2.51 16.73 26.90
C LEU A 342 -1.36 16.32 27.84
N ASP A 343 -1.68 15.96 29.09
CA ASP A 343 -0.71 15.54 30.10
C ASP A 343 -0.09 14.16 29.83
N ASP A 344 -0.73 13.33 29.01
CA ASP A 344 -0.15 12.05 28.57
C ASP A 344 1.07 12.27 27.67
N LEU A 345 1.17 13.44 27.02
CA LEU A 345 2.24 13.74 26.07
C LEU A 345 3.45 14.39 26.77
N HIS A 346 4.62 13.80 26.54
CA HIS A 346 5.90 14.33 26.95
C HIS A 346 6.25 15.58 26.13
N GLU A 347 6.58 16.65 26.83
CA GLU A 347 7.18 17.89 26.33
C GLU A 347 8.33 18.19 27.27
N GLU A 348 9.54 18.50 26.77
CA GLU A 348 10.43 19.43 27.47
C GLU A 348 11.64 19.95 26.66
N ASN A 349 11.79 21.26 26.80
CA ASN A 349 12.93 22.18 26.85
C ASN A 349 14.18 21.90 26.00
N LEU A 350 14.43 22.82 25.06
CA LEU A 350 15.73 23.02 24.41
C LEU A 350 16.76 23.73 25.32
N ASP A 351 16.47 23.90 26.62
CA ASP A 351 17.31 24.69 27.55
C ASP A 351 18.09 23.85 28.59
N GLU A 352 18.18 22.52 28.45
CA GLU A 352 19.13 21.70 29.22
C GLU A 352 20.23 21.10 28.33
N ALA A 353 20.85 21.97 27.54
CA ALA A 353 22.21 21.78 27.05
C ALA A 353 22.99 23.06 27.34
N ALA A 354 23.27 23.28 28.63
CA ALA A 354 24.30 24.20 29.09
C ALA A 354 25.70 23.65 28.78
#